data_AF-A0A834JKK8-F1
#
_entry.id   AF-A0A834JKK8-F1
#
_cell.length_a   1.000
_cell.length_b   1.000
_cell.length_c   1.000
_cell.angle_alpha   90.00
_cell.angle_beta   90.00
_cell.angle_gamma   90.00
#
_symmetry.space_group_name_H-M   'P 1'
#
loop_
_entity.id
_entity.type
_entity.pdbx_description
1 polymer ?
#
loop_
_entity_poly.entity_id
_entity_poly.type
_entity_poly.pdbx_seq_one_letter_code
_entity_poly.pdbx_strand_id
1 'polypeptide(L)'
;MSVLEETRQKWYDILENLLECPVCCEIPKNNILQCVSGHHICISCRYQLQNCPICKNHFSNTRNFFAEEMANKLEEIMISLMYPTNKINRRILENKICVSTQTEKIFKASVEVQTRNILICNNKQTQTYNTWMENGSTRKKIDKRKFHYPKIGKGNYPCCLGSCTMSLSFEKIVEHLKSTHKDVFYEFKEDNGVFTQNCELEYMIPRDHDLAVYVRNMGLFFINIRILHTGDLRGMILLVNSASASKHFTFEITIGLEKRSKTYSGMVKTCRLVDWQAMDDCLYINNSEIQQKEMVCQNGTFNCSFSIKRSNLTEVNDDFENHE
;
A
#
# COMPACT_ATOMS: atom_id res chain seq x y z
N MET A 1 -6.62 3.03 15.05
CA MET A 1 -7.90 3.11 14.31
C MET A 1 -8.88 2.15 14.99
N SER A 2 -10.17 2.11 14.62
CA SER A 2 -11.06 1.08 15.18
C SER A 2 -10.82 -0.27 14.49
N VAL A 3 -11.03 -1.40 15.19
CA VAL A 3 -10.88 -2.76 14.62
C VAL A 3 -11.70 -2.95 13.33
N LEU A 4 -12.88 -2.32 13.26
CA LEU A 4 -13.73 -2.34 12.07
C LEU A 4 -13.11 -1.57 10.90
N GLU A 5 -12.46 -0.44 11.17
CA GLU A 5 -11.78 0.36 10.15
C GLU A 5 -10.56 -0.37 9.58
N GLU A 6 -9.78 -1.01 10.46
CA GLU A 6 -8.65 -1.86 10.06
C GLU A 6 -9.11 -3.05 9.20
N THR A 7 -10.27 -3.63 9.54
CA THR A 7 -10.86 -4.73 8.76
C THR A 7 -11.31 -4.26 7.37
N ARG A 8 -11.94 -3.08 7.27
CA ARG A 8 -12.38 -2.49 5.99
C ARG A 8 -11.20 -2.15 5.09
N GLN A 9 -10.17 -1.53 5.67
CA GLN A 9 -8.92 -1.24 4.97
C GLN A 9 -8.29 -2.53 4.43
N LYS A 10 -8.22 -3.58 5.26
CA LYS A 10 -7.70 -4.89 4.84
C LYS A 10 -8.47 -5.47 3.64
N TRP A 11 -9.80 -5.39 3.63
CA TRP A 11 -10.60 -5.90 2.51
C TRP A 11 -10.42 -5.08 1.23
N TYR A 12 -10.34 -3.75 1.36
CA TYR A 12 -10.01 -2.89 0.23
C TYR A 12 -8.63 -3.26 -0.33
N ASP A 13 -7.64 -3.48 0.54
CA ASP A 13 -6.30 -3.85 0.13
C ASP A 13 -6.26 -5.18 -0.61
N ILE A 14 -7.03 -6.17 -0.14
CA ILE A 14 -7.17 -7.46 -0.82
C ILE A 14 -7.77 -7.26 -2.21
N LEU A 15 -8.86 -6.48 -2.32
CA LEU A 15 -9.51 -6.24 -3.60
C LEU A 15 -8.60 -5.52 -4.59
N GLU A 16 -7.86 -4.51 -4.14
CA GLU A 16 -6.88 -3.80 -4.95
C GLU A 16 -5.84 -4.78 -5.51
N ASN A 17 -5.24 -5.60 -4.63
CA ASN A 17 -4.25 -6.61 -5.01
C ASN A 17 -4.81 -7.65 -6.00
N LEU A 18 -6.07 -8.04 -5.85
CA LEU A 18 -6.74 -8.97 -6.75
C LEU A 18 -6.98 -8.39 -8.14
N LEU A 19 -7.03 -7.07 -8.30
CA LEU A 19 -7.25 -6.41 -9.59
C LEU A 19 -5.94 -5.97 -10.25
N GLU A 20 -4.85 -5.88 -9.50
CA GLU A 20 -3.53 -5.59 -10.05
C GLU A 20 -3.09 -6.63 -11.09
N CYS A 21 -2.48 -6.15 -12.17
CA CYS A 21 -1.77 -6.99 -13.11
C CYS A 21 -0.50 -7.54 -12.42
N PRO A 22 -0.28 -8.86 -12.35
CA PRO A 22 0.88 -9.46 -11.68
C PRO A 22 2.23 -9.16 -12.34
N VAL A 23 2.20 -8.48 -13.50
CA VAL A 23 3.39 -8.13 -14.27
C VAL A 23 3.78 -6.68 -14.00
N CYS A 24 2.91 -5.72 -14.29
CA CYS A 24 3.21 -4.30 -14.07
C CYS A 24 2.78 -3.76 -12.71
N CYS A 25 2.03 -4.56 -11.95
CA CYS A 25 1.45 -4.19 -10.65
C CYS A 25 0.64 -2.89 -10.71
N GLU A 26 -0.05 -2.69 -11.83
CA GLU A 26 -1.05 -1.63 -12.04
C GLU A 26 -2.42 -2.27 -12.16
N ILE A 27 -3.46 -1.53 -11.82
CA ILE A 27 -4.85 -1.96 -11.98
C ILE A 27 -5.34 -1.47 -13.35
N PRO A 28 -5.37 -2.33 -14.38
CA PRO A 28 -5.91 -1.95 -15.69
C PRO A 28 -7.41 -1.62 -15.58
N LYS A 29 -7.84 -0.53 -16.21
CA LYS A 29 -9.26 -0.12 -16.24
C LYS A 29 -10.04 -0.72 -17.41
N ASN A 30 -9.34 -1.20 -18.43
CA ASN A 30 -9.91 -1.80 -19.64
C ASN A 30 -8.94 -2.83 -20.23
N ASN A 31 -9.42 -3.58 -21.22
CA ASN A 31 -8.63 -4.54 -21.99
C ASN A 31 -7.82 -5.48 -21.08
N ILE A 32 -8.50 -6.02 -20.08
CA ILE A 32 -7.93 -7.01 -19.18
C ILE A 32 -8.07 -8.35 -19.87
N LEU A 33 -6.97 -9.08 -20.03
CA LEU A 33 -6.96 -10.38 -20.67
C LEU A 33 -6.70 -11.44 -19.62
N GLN A 34 -7.25 -12.64 -19.82
CA GLN A 34 -7.07 -13.75 -18.89
C GLN A 34 -6.40 -14.95 -19.56
N CYS A 35 -5.74 -15.79 -18.76
CA CYS A 35 -5.35 -17.11 -19.24
C CYS A 35 -6.50 -18.09 -19.20
N VAL A 36 -6.32 -19.25 -19.82
CA VAL A 36 -7.33 -20.33 -19.79
C VAL A 36 -7.67 -20.82 -18.38
N SER A 37 -6.83 -20.51 -17.39
CA SER A 37 -7.08 -20.78 -15.97
C SER A 37 -7.68 -19.60 -15.19
N GLY A 38 -7.97 -18.48 -15.85
CA GLY A 38 -8.64 -17.32 -15.24
C GLY A 38 -7.73 -16.23 -14.66
N HIS A 39 -6.40 -16.39 -14.65
CA HIS A 39 -5.49 -15.32 -14.18
C HIS A 39 -5.46 -14.16 -15.17
N HIS A 40 -5.67 -12.93 -14.70
CA HIS A 40 -5.69 -11.75 -15.55
C HIS A 40 -4.36 -10.99 -15.61
N ILE A 41 -4.17 -10.25 -16.71
CA ILE A 41 -3.09 -9.27 -16.93
C ILE A 41 -3.62 -8.12 -17.80
N CYS A 42 -2.92 -6.97 -17.79
CA CYS A 42 -3.21 -5.88 -18.72
C CYS A 42 -2.73 -6.21 -20.15
N ILE A 43 -3.37 -5.60 -21.15
CA ILE A 43 -3.04 -5.80 -22.57
C ILE A 43 -1.58 -5.48 -22.90
N SER A 44 -1.01 -4.43 -22.32
CA SER A 44 0.39 -4.04 -22.53
C SER A 44 1.37 -5.13 -22.09
N CYS A 45 1.10 -5.77 -20.95
CA CYS A 45 1.91 -6.88 -20.46
C CYS A 45 1.66 -8.17 -21.24
N ARG A 46 0.45 -8.36 -21.78
CA ARG A 46 0.13 -9.53 -22.62
C ARG A 46 0.96 -9.55 -23.89
N TYR A 47 1.18 -8.40 -24.53
CA TYR A 47 1.99 -8.34 -25.75
C TYR A 47 3.45 -8.74 -25.52
N GLN A 48 3.94 -8.62 -24.29
CA GLN A 48 5.31 -8.98 -23.92
C GLN A 48 5.45 -10.44 -23.46
N LEU A 49 4.35 -11.20 -23.38
CA LEU A 49 4.32 -12.53 -22.78
C LEU A 49 3.54 -13.50 -23.65
N GLN A 50 4.15 -14.65 -23.97
CA GLN A 50 3.44 -15.74 -24.66
C GLN A 50 2.53 -16.54 -23.70
N ASN A 51 2.99 -16.74 -22.46
CA ASN A 51 2.34 -17.59 -21.46
C ASN A 51 2.08 -16.82 -20.16
N CYS A 52 1.08 -17.28 -19.41
CA CYS A 52 0.70 -16.73 -18.12
C CYS A 52 1.89 -16.73 -17.15
N PRO A 53 2.25 -15.59 -16.53
CA PRO A 53 3.38 -15.54 -15.62
C PRO A 53 3.13 -16.36 -14.34
N ILE A 54 1.86 -16.56 -13.96
CA ILE A 54 1.43 -17.26 -12.75
C ILE A 54 1.40 -18.78 -12.97
N CYS A 55 0.55 -19.28 -13.88
CA CYS A 55 0.34 -20.71 -14.08
C CYS A 55 1.00 -21.31 -15.33
N LYS A 56 1.72 -20.51 -16.13
CA LYS A 56 2.40 -20.91 -17.38
C LYS A 56 1.51 -21.39 -18.54
N ASN A 57 0.19 -21.40 -18.37
CA ASN A 57 -0.76 -21.69 -19.45
C ASN A 57 -0.87 -20.54 -20.46
N HIS A 58 -1.37 -20.85 -21.67
CA HIS A 58 -1.63 -19.86 -22.70
C HIS A 58 -2.75 -18.88 -22.32
N PHE A 59 -2.70 -17.70 -22.92
CA PHE A 59 -3.76 -16.70 -22.78
C PHE A 59 -4.98 -17.03 -23.63
N SER A 60 -6.18 -16.75 -23.12
CA SER A 60 -7.38 -16.75 -23.96
C SER A 60 -7.38 -15.50 -24.86
N ASN A 61 -8.15 -15.57 -25.94
CA ASN A 61 -8.41 -14.41 -26.80
C ASN A 61 -9.61 -13.57 -26.31
N THR A 62 -10.04 -13.77 -25.05
CA THR A 62 -11.18 -13.08 -24.47
C THR A 62 -10.75 -12.08 -23.43
N ARG A 63 -11.48 -10.96 -23.37
CA ARG A 63 -11.34 -9.99 -22.28
C ARG A 63 -12.04 -10.49 -21.03
N ASN A 64 -11.50 -10.12 -19.88
CA ASN A 64 -12.11 -10.33 -18.57
C ASN A 64 -12.94 -9.10 -18.19
N PHE A 65 -14.15 -9.01 -18.74
CA PHE A 65 -15.07 -7.90 -18.48
C PHE A 65 -15.43 -7.76 -17.00
N PHE A 66 -15.47 -8.86 -16.25
CA PHE A 66 -15.69 -8.81 -14.80
C PHE A 66 -14.57 -8.05 -14.10
N ALA A 67 -13.31 -8.38 -14.38
CA ALA A 67 -12.17 -7.66 -13.82
C ALA A 67 -12.17 -6.17 -14.24
N GLU A 68 -12.55 -5.87 -15.49
CA GLU A 68 -12.66 -4.49 -15.98
C GLU A 68 -13.71 -3.70 -15.18
N GLU A 69 -14.90 -4.28 -14.99
CA GLU A 69 -15.97 -3.62 -14.26
C GLU A 69 -15.64 -3.45 -12.77
N MET A 70 -15.02 -4.45 -12.15
CA MET A 70 -14.53 -4.36 -10.77
C MET A 70 -13.45 -3.29 -10.62
N ALA A 71 -12.50 -3.20 -11.56
CA ALA A 71 -11.47 -2.17 -11.57
C ALA A 71 -12.04 -0.75 -11.71
N ASN A 72 -13.12 -0.58 -12.50
CA ASN A 72 -13.80 0.70 -12.63
C ASN A 72 -14.59 1.08 -11.37
N LYS A 73 -15.18 0.10 -10.65
CA LYS A 73 -15.92 0.33 -9.41
C LYS A 73 -15.07 0.43 -8.15
N LEU A 74 -13.76 0.16 -8.25
CA LEU A 74 -12.86 0.06 -7.10
C LEU A 74 -12.88 1.31 -6.20
N GLU A 75 -12.93 2.51 -6.77
CA GLU A 75 -12.97 3.77 -6.02
C GLU A 75 -14.30 3.96 -5.28
N GLU A 76 -15.43 3.66 -5.94
CA GLU A 76 -16.75 3.68 -5.28
C GLU A 76 -16.81 2.69 -4.11
N ILE A 77 -16.25 1.48 -4.30
CA ILE A 77 -16.16 0.46 -3.26
C ILE A 77 -15.30 0.97 -2.09
N MET A 78 -14.15 1.58 -2.38
CA MET A 78 -13.27 2.19 -1.37
C MET A 78 -14.03 3.20 -0.52
N ILE A 79 -14.69 4.16 -1.18
CA ILE A 79 -15.46 5.21 -0.50
C ILE A 79 -16.57 4.59 0.36
N SER A 80 -17.22 3.53 -0.12
CA SER A 80 -18.25 2.81 0.63
C SER A 80 -17.71 2.11 1.88
N LEU A 81 -16.54 1.48 1.77
CA LEU A 81 -15.89 0.78 2.87
C LEU A 81 -15.35 1.75 3.93
N MET A 82 -14.60 2.77 3.52
CA MET A 82 -13.90 3.69 4.45
C MET A 82 -14.80 4.80 4.98
N TYR A 83 -15.78 5.26 4.19
CA TYR A 83 -16.66 6.37 4.56
C TYR A 83 -18.14 5.96 4.49
N PRO A 84 -18.60 4.99 5.30
CA PRO A 84 -19.97 4.46 5.22
C PRO A 84 -21.05 5.54 5.44
N THR A 85 -20.73 6.65 6.09
CA THR A 85 -21.65 7.78 6.32
C THR A 85 -21.68 8.82 5.17
N ASN A 86 -20.86 8.66 4.13
CA ASN A 86 -20.81 9.54 2.97
C ASN A 86 -22.20 9.62 2.28
N LYS A 87 -22.59 10.81 1.81
CA LYS A 87 -23.89 11.08 1.15
C LYS A 87 -24.13 10.18 -0.08
N ILE A 88 -23.07 9.74 -0.76
CA ILE A 88 -23.16 8.81 -1.90
C ILE A 88 -23.77 7.45 -1.46
N ASN A 89 -23.38 6.93 -0.29
CA ASN A 89 -23.89 5.65 0.23
C ASN A 89 -25.36 5.72 0.65
N ARG A 90 -25.85 6.89 1.11
CA ARG A 90 -27.26 7.11 1.50
C ARG A 90 -28.21 7.00 0.31
N ARG A 91 -27.85 7.56 -0.85
CA ARG A 91 -28.68 7.50 -2.07
C ARG A 91 -28.83 6.08 -2.64
N ILE A 92 -27.81 5.24 -2.49
CA ILE A 92 -27.83 3.84 -2.98
C ILE A 92 -28.75 2.96 -2.10
N LEU A 93 -28.79 3.23 -0.79
CA LEU A 93 -29.66 2.51 0.15
C LEU A 93 -31.12 2.95 0.03
N GLU A 94 -31.40 4.25 -0.12
CA GLU A 94 -32.76 4.78 -0.30
C GLU A 94 -33.47 4.20 -1.53
N ASN A 95 -32.74 3.92 -2.61
CA ASN A 95 -33.28 3.36 -3.85
C ASN A 95 -33.38 1.81 -3.87
N LYS A 96 -32.97 1.12 -2.81
CA LYS A 96 -32.97 -0.35 -2.73
C LYS A 96 -33.78 -0.94 -1.57
N ILE A 97 -34.46 -0.11 -0.76
CA ILE A 97 -35.38 -0.61 0.26
C ILE A 97 -36.61 -1.18 -0.46
N CYS A 98 -36.63 -2.51 -0.56
CA CYS A 98 -37.80 -3.26 -1.00
C CYS A 98 -38.94 -3.03 0.01
N VAL A 99 -40.08 -2.56 -0.49
CA VAL A 99 -41.29 -2.34 0.31
C VAL A 99 -41.87 -3.69 0.70
N SER A 100 -41.59 -4.15 1.92
CA SER A 100 -42.41 -5.17 2.59
C SER A 100 -42.79 -4.65 3.99
N THR A 101 -43.91 -3.92 3.99
CA THR A 101 -44.99 -3.85 5.00
C THR A 101 -44.65 -3.74 6.50
N GLN A 102 -44.81 -2.51 7.04
CA GLN A 102 -45.73 -2.06 8.13
C GLN A 102 -45.91 -3.00 9.36
N THR A 103 -45.79 -2.61 10.65
CA THR A 103 -46.19 -1.36 11.34
C THR A 103 -45.49 -1.18 12.71
N GLU A 104 -45.04 0.06 12.92
CA GLU A 104 -44.93 0.93 14.11
C GLU A 104 -45.25 0.42 15.54
N LYS A 105 -44.38 0.73 16.51
CA LYS A 105 -44.60 1.84 17.48
C LYS A 105 -43.41 2.05 18.44
N ILE A 106 -43.23 3.33 18.75
CA ILE A 106 -42.23 4.01 19.58
C ILE A 106 -42.27 3.56 21.05
N PHE A 107 -41.12 3.35 21.70
CA PHE A 107 -40.76 4.05 22.95
C PHE A 107 -39.28 3.87 23.35
N LYS A 108 -38.65 4.97 23.78
CA LYS A 108 -37.37 5.00 24.50
C LYS A 108 -37.58 4.50 25.93
N ALA A 109 -36.81 3.51 26.38
CA ALA A 109 -36.40 3.41 27.78
C ALA A 109 -35.19 2.48 27.95
N SER A 110 -34.41 2.85 28.96
CA SER A 110 -33.16 2.30 29.48
C SER A 110 -33.29 0.88 30.06
N VAL A 111 -32.12 0.30 30.39
CA VAL A 111 -31.82 -0.72 31.42
C VAL A 111 -31.52 -2.15 30.90
N GLU A 112 -30.21 -2.46 30.98
CA GLU A 112 -29.56 -3.66 31.53
C GLU A 112 -30.16 -5.09 31.38
N VAL A 113 -29.24 -5.96 30.92
CA VAL A 113 -28.83 -7.24 31.55
C VAL A 113 -29.43 -8.58 31.04
N GLN A 114 -28.47 -9.49 30.81
CA GLN A 114 -28.47 -10.96 30.87
C GLN A 114 -28.96 -11.81 29.70
N THR A 115 -27.95 -12.42 29.04
CA THR A 115 -27.76 -13.86 28.78
C THR A 115 -28.98 -14.80 28.86
N ARG A 116 -29.15 -15.60 27.79
CA ARG A 116 -29.14 -17.07 27.89
C ARG A 116 -29.01 -17.73 26.51
N ASN A 117 -28.12 -18.71 26.45
CA ASN A 117 -27.92 -19.70 25.39
C ASN A 117 -29.17 -20.58 25.16
N ILE A 118 -29.14 -21.38 24.07
CA ILE A 118 -29.91 -22.62 23.70
C ILE A 118 -30.49 -22.44 22.28
N LEU A 119 -30.40 -23.33 21.28
CA LEU A 119 -29.84 -24.67 21.09
C LEU A 119 -29.69 -24.92 19.56
N ILE A 120 -28.57 -25.51 19.17
CA ILE A 120 -28.35 -26.65 18.23
C ILE A 120 -29.52 -27.04 17.29
N CYS A 121 -29.23 -27.11 15.98
CA CYS A 121 -29.51 -28.31 15.19
C CYS A 121 -28.53 -28.51 14.03
N ASN A 122 -27.93 -29.70 14.04
CA ASN A 122 -27.05 -30.28 13.05
C ASN A 122 -27.80 -30.58 11.74
N ASN A 123 -27.07 -30.60 10.62
CA ASN A 123 -27.20 -31.73 9.71
C ASN A 123 -25.87 -32.05 9.01
N LYS A 124 -25.34 -33.24 9.32
CA LYS A 124 -24.24 -33.91 8.62
C LYS A 124 -24.84 -34.67 7.43
N GLN A 125 -24.17 -34.60 6.28
CA GLN A 125 -24.07 -35.77 5.40
C GLN A 125 -22.62 -35.92 4.91
N THR A 126 -22.05 -37.05 5.31
CA THR A 126 -20.76 -37.66 5.01
C THR A 126 -20.83 -38.50 3.73
N GLN A 127 -19.69 -38.65 3.03
CA GLN A 127 -19.17 -39.93 2.47
C GLN A 127 -17.77 -39.68 1.84
N THR A 128 -16.67 -40.02 2.52
CA THR A 128 -15.84 -41.26 2.44
C THR A 128 -15.04 -41.40 1.12
N TYR A 129 -13.75 -41.05 1.09
CA TYR A 129 -12.52 -41.84 1.38
C TYR A 129 -12.06 -42.77 0.24
N ASN A 130 -10.81 -42.59 -0.22
CA ASN A 130 -9.88 -43.67 -0.53
C ASN A 130 -8.43 -43.16 -0.52
N THR A 131 -7.58 -43.89 0.19
CA THR A 131 -6.17 -43.60 0.50
C THR A 131 -5.22 -44.40 -0.39
N TRP A 132 -4.24 -43.67 -0.91
CA TRP A 132 -2.82 -43.94 -1.20
C TRP A 132 -2.20 -45.31 -0.85
N MET A 133 -1.35 -45.82 -1.78
CA MET A 133 -0.01 -46.39 -1.51
C MET A 133 0.89 -46.16 -2.76
N GLU A 134 1.96 -45.36 -2.63
CA GLU A 134 3.41 -45.74 -2.68
C GLU A 134 4.01 -45.75 -4.12
N ASN A 135 5.22 -45.28 -4.45
CA ASN A 135 6.48 -45.03 -3.72
C ASN A 135 7.35 -43.99 -4.45
N GLY A 136 8.21 -43.25 -3.72
CA GLY A 136 9.22 -42.38 -4.36
C GLY A 136 9.89 -41.33 -3.46
N SER A 137 10.52 -41.76 -2.38
CA SER A 137 11.36 -40.96 -1.48
C SER A 137 12.43 -40.12 -2.20
N THR A 138 12.39 -38.78 -2.02
CA THR A 138 13.61 -37.98 -1.87
C THR A 138 13.38 -36.87 -0.83
N ARG A 139 14.03 -37.02 0.32
CA ARG A 139 14.14 -36.01 1.39
C ARG A 139 14.71 -34.71 0.83
N LYS A 140 13.94 -33.62 0.80
CA LYS A 140 14.49 -32.25 0.68
C LYS A 140 14.47 -31.58 2.04
N LYS A 141 15.68 -31.27 2.51
CA LYS A 141 15.99 -30.50 3.72
C LYS A 141 15.17 -29.20 3.74
N ILE A 142 14.59 -28.92 4.90
CA ILE A 142 13.94 -27.66 5.24
C ILE A 142 14.99 -26.55 5.12
N ASP A 143 14.84 -25.69 4.12
CA ASP A 143 15.77 -24.60 3.84
C ASP A 143 15.31 -23.31 4.53
N LYS A 144 16.30 -22.55 4.99
CA LYS A 144 16.19 -21.41 5.91
C LYS A 144 15.23 -20.33 5.38
N ARG A 145 14.50 -19.67 6.31
CA ARG A 145 13.57 -18.55 6.11
C ARG A 145 13.97 -17.66 4.92
N LYS A 146 13.34 -17.85 3.75
CA LYS A 146 13.52 -16.97 2.59
C LYS A 146 12.69 -15.71 2.81
N PHE A 147 13.33 -14.61 3.20
CA PHE A 147 12.75 -13.28 3.03
C PHE A 147 12.43 -13.09 1.54
N HIS A 148 11.16 -13.18 1.16
CA HIS A 148 10.75 -12.84 -0.20
C HIS A 148 10.80 -11.31 -0.33
N TYR A 149 11.73 -10.79 -1.11
CA TYR A 149 11.78 -9.38 -1.48
C TYR A 149 10.48 -8.98 -2.21
N PRO A 150 9.96 -7.75 -2.05
CA PRO A 150 8.81 -7.31 -2.82
C PRO A 150 9.16 -7.42 -4.30
N LYS A 151 8.34 -8.14 -5.08
CA LYS A 151 8.54 -8.19 -6.52
C LYS A 151 8.45 -6.77 -7.05
N ILE A 152 9.43 -6.37 -7.85
CA ILE A 152 9.39 -5.08 -8.52
C ILE A 152 8.40 -5.21 -9.67
N GLY A 153 7.35 -4.39 -9.65
CA GLY A 153 6.41 -4.31 -10.75
C GLY A 153 7.11 -3.87 -12.05
N LYS A 154 6.73 -4.44 -13.19
CA LYS A 154 7.10 -3.89 -14.50
C LYS A 154 6.43 -2.53 -14.72
N GLY A 155 6.89 -1.80 -15.73
CA GLY A 155 6.37 -0.46 -16.06
C GLY A 155 7.34 0.63 -15.65
N ASN A 156 6.94 1.87 -15.93
CA ASN A 156 7.78 3.04 -15.73
C ASN A 156 7.43 3.74 -14.42
N TYR A 157 8.44 4.30 -13.78
CA TYR A 157 8.35 5.05 -12.55
C TYR A 157 8.84 6.48 -12.81
N PRO A 158 8.09 7.50 -12.39
CA PRO A 158 8.56 8.87 -12.50
C PRO A 158 9.73 9.10 -11.56
N CYS A 159 10.71 9.89 -12.00
CA CYS A 159 11.72 10.47 -11.14
C CYS A 159 11.05 11.59 -10.33
N CYS A 160 11.17 11.53 -9.00
CA CYS A 160 10.57 12.51 -8.09
C CYS A 160 11.61 13.48 -7.52
N LEU A 161 12.67 13.77 -8.27
CA LEU A 161 13.73 14.69 -7.87
C LEU A 161 13.65 16.01 -8.66
N GLY A 162 13.40 17.10 -7.94
CA GLY A 162 13.35 18.44 -8.50
C GLY A 162 12.41 18.55 -9.70
N SER A 163 12.90 19.14 -10.79
CA SER A 163 12.15 19.32 -12.04
C SER A 163 12.36 18.19 -13.07
N CYS A 164 12.90 17.05 -12.65
CA CYS A 164 13.16 15.93 -13.56
C CYS A 164 11.84 15.35 -14.12
N THR A 165 11.80 15.15 -15.44
CA THR A 165 10.61 14.66 -16.16
C THR A 165 10.72 13.20 -16.59
N MET A 166 11.81 12.52 -16.22
CA MET A 166 12.06 11.14 -16.63
C MET A 166 11.06 10.17 -15.98
N SER A 167 10.55 9.24 -16.78
CA SER A 167 9.73 8.12 -16.32
C SER A 167 10.24 6.83 -16.97
N LEU A 168 10.82 5.96 -16.14
CA LEU A 168 11.70 4.87 -16.59
C LEU A 168 11.40 3.56 -15.86
N SER A 169 11.70 2.43 -16.50
CA SER A 169 11.68 1.12 -15.82
C SER A 169 12.64 1.09 -14.64
N PHE A 170 12.40 0.23 -13.65
CA PHE A 170 13.18 0.18 -12.41
C PHE A 170 14.72 0.16 -12.62
N GLU A 171 15.24 -0.70 -13.49
CA GLU A 171 16.69 -0.77 -13.72
C GLU A 171 17.24 0.54 -14.30
N LYS A 172 16.50 1.12 -15.25
CA LYS A 172 16.84 2.38 -15.91
C LYS A 172 16.72 3.59 -14.99
N ILE A 173 15.73 3.63 -14.08
CA ILE A 173 15.62 4.74 -13.13
C ILE A 173 16.79 4.71 -12.14
N VAL A 174 17.22 3.53 -11.69
CA VAL A 174 18.41 3.40 -10.83
C VAL A 174 19.67 3.90 -11.56
N GLU A 175 19.86 3.53 -12.84
CA GLU A 175 20.98 4.03 -13.65
C GLU A 175 20.91 5.54 -13.91
N HIS A 176 19.72 6.05 -14.20
CA HIS A 176 19.46 7.48 -14.34
C HIS A 176 19.83 8.25 -13.06
N LEU A 177 19.43 7.75 -11.88
CA LEU A 177 19.77 8.37 -10.60
C LEU A 177 21.28 8.38 -10.36
N LYS A 178 21.99 7.30 -10.69
CA LYS A 178 23.46 7.21 -10.57
C LYS A 178 24.21 8.20 -11.46
N SER A 179 23.70 8.43 -12.66
CA SER A 179 24.37 9.26 -13.67
C SER A 179 23.96 10.74 -13.60
N THR A 180 22.68 11.02 -13.34
CA THR A 180 22.09 12.36 -13.45
C THR A 180 21.88 13.03 -12.10
N HIS A 181 21.61 12.25 -11.04
CA HIS A 181 21.28 12.75 -9.70
C HIS A 181 22.26 12.27 -8.63
N LYS A 182 23.54 12.14 -8.99
CA LYS A 182 24.58 11.50 -8.17
C LYS A 182 24.74 12.14 -6.78
N ASP A 183 24.57 13.45 -6.67
CA ASP A 183 24.77 14.20 -5.42
C ASP A 183 23.61 14.03 -4.42
N VAL A 184 22.47 13.53 -4.89
CA VAL A 184 21.25 13.33 -4.09
C VAL A 184 20.77 11.87 -4.11
N PHE A 185 21.57 10.96 -4.67
CA PHE A 185 21.29 9.53 -4.73
C PHE A 185 22.27 8.72 -3.87
N TYR A 186 21.73 7.92 -2.95
CA TYR A 186 22.51 7.17 -1.96
C TYR A 186 22.12 5.70 -1.94
N GLU A 187 23.10 4.79 -1.83
CA GLU A 187 22.87 3.35 -1.72
C GLU A 187 23.30 2.81 -0.36
N PHE A 188 22.46 2.00 0.26
CA PHE A 188 22.69 1.42 1.58
C PHE A 188 22.48 -0.09 1.58
N LYS A 189 23.15 -0.77 2.51
CA LYS A 189 22.88 -2.17 2.85
C LYS A 189 22.21 -2.20 4.22
N GLU A 190 20.97 -2.66 4.26
CA GLU A 190 20.21 -2.84 5.50
C GLU A 190 19.63 -4.25 5.55
N ASP A 191 19.85 -4.92 6.67
CA ASP A 191 19.47 -6.33 6.84
C ASP A 191 18.38 -6.50 7.92
N ASN A 192 18.10 -5.47 8.72
CA ASN A 192 17.11 -5.53 9.80
C ASN A 192 15.71 -5.07 9.39
N GLY A 193 15.53 -4.67 8.11
CA GLY A 193 14.25 -4.18 7.59
C GLY A 193 13.84 -2.80 8.14
N VAL A 194 14.74 -2.11 8.83
CA VAL A 194 14.55 -0.73 9.30
C VAL A 194 15.72 0.09 8.82
N PHE A 195 15.44 1.11 8.02
CA PHE A 195 16.42 2.09 7.58
C PHE A 195 16.18 3.41 8.32
N THR A 196 17.22 4.08 8.79
CA THR A 196 17.08 5.39 9.46
C THR A 196 18.23 6.31 9.05
N GLN A 197 17.91 7.55 8.74
CA GLN A 197 18.87 8.57 8.36
C GLN A 197 18.58 9.87 9.11
N ASN A 198 19.65 10.53 9.57
CA ASN A 198 19.60 11.87 10.12
C ASN A 198 20.32 12.82 9.17
N CYS A 199 19.75 13.99 8.94
CA CYS A 199 20.35 15.07 8.17
C CYS A 199 20.06 16.43 8.82
N GLU A 200 21.00 17.35 8.64
CA GLU A 200 20.82 18.76 8.91
C GLU A 200 20.48 19.45 7.59
N LEU A 201 19.35 20.16 7.52
CA LEU A 201 18.84 20.79 6.31
C LEU A 201 18.72 22.30 6.50
N GLU A 202 18.94 23.04 5.42
CA GLU A 202 18.77 24.49 5.40
C GLU A 202 17.29 24.89 5.27
N TYR A 203 16.84 25.82 6.10
CA TYR A 203 15.53 26.43 5.98
C TYR A 203 15.59 27.68 5.10
N MET A 204 15.36 27.50 3.80
CA MET A 204 15.35 28.58 2.80
C MET A 204 14.01 28.59 2.07
N ILE A 205 13.45 29.77 1.80
CA ILE A 205 12.13 29.92 1.17
C ILE A 205 12.28 30.43 -0.28
N PRO A 206 11.78 29.72 -1.31
CA PRO A 206 11.42 28.30 -1.31
C PRO A 206 12.66 27.41 -1.40
N ARG A 207 12.57 26.16 -0.96
CA ARG A 207 13.65 25.17 -1.12
C ARG A 207 13.13 23.74 -1.07
N ASP A 208 13.62 22.94 -2.00
CA ASP A 208 13.39 21.49 -2.03
C ASP A 208 14.66 20.76 -1.60
N HIS A 209 14.49 19.78 -0.72
CA HIS A 209 15.52 18.86 -0.23
C HIS A 209 15.15 17.44 -0.66
N ASP A 210 15.05 17.24 -1.97
CA ASP A 210 14.69 15.97 -2.58
C ASP A 210 15.89 15.01 -2.59
N LEU A 211 15.67 13.77 -2.13
CA LEU A 211 16.69 12.72 -2.03
C LEU A 211 16.16 11.40 -2.58
N ALA A 212 17.04 10.60 -3.15
CA ALA A 212 16.76 9.22 -3.55
C ALA A 212 17.66 8.25 -2.77
N VAL A 213 17.05 7.26 -2.13
CA VAL A 213 17.76 6.29 -1.29
C VAL A 213 17.41 4.89 -1.78
N TYR A 214 18.41 4.14 -2.24
CA TYR A 214 18.27 2.73 -2.54
C TYR A 214 18.79 1.88 -1.38
N VAL A 215 17.87 1.26 -0.64
CA VAL A 215 18.20 0.38 0.46
C VAL A 215 18.06 -1.06 -0.02
N ARG A 216 19.19 -1.79 -0.06
CA ARG A 216 19.20 -3.21 -0.45
C ARG A 216 18.19 -3.98 0.41
N ASN A 217 17.44 -4.90 -0.20
CA ASN A 217 16.38 -5.70 0.44
C ASN A 217 15.10 -4.95 0.87
N MET A 218 15.06 -3.61 0.78
CA MET A 218 13.87 -2.81 1.08
C MET A 218 13.31 -2.14 -0.18
N GLY A 219 14.13 -1.48 -0.99
CA GLY A 219 13.68 -0.84 -2.23
C GLY A 219 14.34 0.51 -2.48
N LEU A 220 13.89 1.15 -3.56
CA LEU A 220 14.26 2.52 -3.91
C LEU A 220 13.17 3.47 -3.40
N PHE A 221 13.56 4.46 -2.61
CA PHE A 221 12.68 5.44 -2.02
C PHE A 221 13.06 6.85 -2.46
N PHE A 222 12.06 7.69 -2.73
CA PHE A 222 12.22 9.14 -2.81
C PHE A 222 11.79 9.76 -1.48
N ILE A 223 12.61 10.66 -0.95
CA ILE A 223 12.32 11.44 0.24
C ILE A 223 12.26 12.90 -0.21
N ASN A 224 11.08 13.50 -0.14
CA ASN A 224 10.82 14.85 -0.62
C ASN A 224 10.45 15.73 0.57
N ILE A 225 11.33 16.63 0.96
CA ILE A 225 11.05 17.68 1.95
C ILE A 225 11.07 19.02 1.22
N ARG A 226 9.95 19.77 1.26
CA ARG A 226 9.77 21.01 0.52
C ARG A 226 9.36 22.15 1.43
N ILE A 227 9.99 23.29 1.26
CA ILE A 227 9.66 24.56 1.90
C ILE A 227 9.00 25.44 0.84
N LEU A 228 7.69 25.68 1.03
CA LEU A 228 6.88 26.46 0.11
C LEU A 228 7.19 27.96 0.22
N HIS A 229 6.77 28.75 -0.76
CA HIS A 229 6.88 30.21 -0.72
C HIS A 229 6.20 30.86 0.50
N THR A 230 5.23 30.18 1.10
CA THR A 230 4.57 30.62 2.35
C THR A 230 5.44 30.42 3.60
N GLY A 231 6.55 29.68 3.47
CA GLY A 231 7.33 29.13 4.58
C GLY A 231 6.75 27.84 5.15
N ASP A 232 5.66 27.33 4.62
CA ASP A 232 5.16 26.04 5.10
C ASP A 232 6.08 24.91 4.66
N LEU A 233 6.28 23.93 5.54
CA LEU A 233 7.06 22.74 5.25
C LEU A 233 6.15 21.56 4.95
N ARG A 234 6.46 20.85 3.87
CA ARG A 234 5.83 19.57 3.49
C ARG A 234 6.87 18.45 3.39
N GLY A 235 6.48 17.23 3.73
CA GLY A 235 7.37 16.07 3.69
C GLY A 235 6.68 14.78 3.27
N MET A 236 7.32 13.99 2.42
CA MET A 236 6.78 12.71 1.95
C MET A 236 7.88 11.69 1.64
N ILE A 237 7.56 10.41 1.83
CA ILE A 237 8.39 9.28 1.42
C ILE A 237 7.60 8.41 0.44
N LEU A 238 8.21 8.14 -0.71
CA LEU A 238 7.60 7.40 -1.81
C LEU A 238 8.44 6.17 -2.17
N LEU A 239 7.79 5.04 -2.39
CA LEU A 239 8.41 3.82 -2.87
C LEU A 239 8.33 3.74 -4.41
N VAL A 240 9.45 3.42 -5.05
CA VAL A 240 9.51 3.04 -6.46
C VAL A 240 9.10 1.58 -6.61
N ASN A 241 7.81 1.32 -6.41
CA ASN A 241 7.16 0.03 -6.64
C ASN A 241 5.64 0.23 -6.76
N SER A 242 4.84 -0.84 -6.77
CA SER A 242 3.39 -0.75 -6.79
C SER A 242 2.80 -0.22 -5.49
N ALA A 243 1.53 0.19 -5.54
CA ALA A 243 0.75 0.55 -4.37
C ALA A 243 0.65 -0.63 -3.39
N SER A 244 0.39 -1.84 -3.88
CA SER A 244 0.43 -3.06 -3.06
C SER A 244 1.76 -3.23 -2.31
N ALA A 245 2.89 -3.09 -2.99
CA ALA A 245 4.20 -3.24 -2.37
C ALA A 245 4.48 -2.17 -1.31
N SER A 246 3.96 -0.95 -1.49
CA SER A 246 4.18 0.15 -0.55
C SER A 246 3.47 -0.07 0.79
N LYS A 247 2.39 -0.89 0.83
CA LYS A 247 1.70 -1.29 2.07
C LYS A 247 2.56 -2.12 3.03
N HIS A 248 3.67 -2.67 2.55
CA HIS A 248 4.63 -3.37 3.41
C HIS A 248 5.62 -2.44 4.10
N PHE A 249 5.48 -1.12 3.92
CA PHE A 249 6.39 -0.15 4.48
C PHE A 249 5.62 0.92 5.25
N THR A 250 6.03 1.13 6.49
CA THR A 250 5.68 2.32 7.27
C THR A 250 6.88 3.25 7.31
N PHE A 251 6.63 4.50 7.62
CA PHE A 251 7.68 5.47 7.82
C PHE A 251 7.40 6.38 9.01
N GLU A 252 8.46 7.04 9.45
CA GLU A 252 8.43 8.13 10.43
C GLU A 252 9.36 9.24 9.94
N ILE A 253 8.91 10.49 9.99
CA ILE A 253 9.71 11.69 9.71
C ILE A 253 9.62 12.61 10.92
N THR A 254 10.76 12.95 11.50
CA THR A 254 10.88 13.91 12.59
C THR A 254 11.63 15.14 12.11
N ILE A 255 11.02 16.32 12.25
CA ILE A 255 11.60 17.60 11.84
C ILE A 255 11.67 18.55 13.03
N GLY A 256 12.78 19.27 13.16
CA GLY A 256 12.99 20.31 14.16
C GLY A 256 14.21 20.05 15.03
N LEU A 257 14.24 20.63 16.22
CA LEU A 257 15.34 20.44 17.19
C LEU A 257 14.93 19.43 18.26
N GLU A 258 15.87 18.82 18.98
CA GLU A 258 15.60 17.68 19.89
C GLU A 258 14.34 17.84 20.76
N LYS A 259 14.21 18.97 21.47
CA LYS A 259 13.04 19.25 22.34
C LYS A 259 11.89 19.96 21.64
N ARG A 260 12.07 20.35 20.37
CA ARG A 260 11.19 21.22 19.58
C ARG A 260 10.91 20.59 18.21
N SER A 261 10.78 19.26 18.20
CA SER A 261 10.57 18.50 16.98
C SER A 261 9.10 18.13 16.82
N LYS A 262 8.73 17.82 15.58
CA LYS A 262 7.43 17.27 15.22
C LYS A 262 7.68 15.99 14.44
N THR A 263 7.00 14.93 14.86
CA THR A 263 7.07 13.62 14.22
C THR A 263 5.77 13.33 13.49
N TYR A 264 5.89 12.79 12.28
CA TYR A 264 4.78 12.28 11.48
C TYR A 264 5.11 10.88 11.01
N SER A 265 4.15 9.98 11.18
CA SER A 265 4.31 8.57 10.84
C SER A 265 3.12 8.12 9.99
N GLY A 266 3.37 7.23 9.03
CA GLY A 266 2.35 6.80 8.08
C GLY A 266 2.77 5.61 7.23
N MET A 267 1.92 5.27 6.26
CA MET A 267 2.20 4.25 5.26
C MET A 267 2.96 4.86 4.09
N VAL A 268 3.98 4.16 3.57
CA VAL A 268 4.68 4.62 2.38
C VAL A 268 3.75 4.50 1.16
N LYS A 269 3.74 5.54 0.31
CA LYS A 269 2.96 5.55 -0.94
C LYS A 269 3.82 5.16 -2.14
N THR A 270 3.22 4.68 -3.22
CA THR A 270 3.94 4.51 -4.50
C THR A 270 4.22 5.86 -5.16
N CYS A 271 5.37 6.01 -5.81
CA CYS A 271 5.68 7.20 -6.60
C CYS A 271 4.83 7.37 -7.88
N ARG A 272 4.07 6.33 -8.29
CA ARG A 272 3.25 6.37 -9.51
C ARG A 272 1.94 7.15 -9.37
N LEU A 273 1.41 7.27 -8.15
CA LEU A 273 0.04 7.77 -7.90
C LEU A 273 0.02 9.00 -6.99
N VAL A 274 1.05 9.85 -7.08
CA VAL A 274 1.16 11.02 -6.21
C VAL A 274 0.43 12.21 -6.83
N ASP A 275 -0.69 12.59 -6.21
CA ASP A 275 -1.28 13.91 -6.44
C ASP A 275 -0.47 14.95 -5.66
N TRP A 276 0.49 15.55 -6.36
CA TRP A 276 1.35 16.62 -5.83
C TRP A 276 0.59 17.91 -5.51
N GLN A 277 -0.67 18.04 -5.96
CA GLN A 277 -1.50 19.22 -5.72
C GLN A 277 -2.38 19.04 -4.48
N ALA A 278 -2.97 17.85 -4.29
CA ALA A 278 -3.78 17.56 -3.10
C ALA A 278 -2.91 17.36 -1.84
N MET A 279 -1.87 16.52 -1.90
CA MET A 279 -0.96 16.22 -0.77
C MET A 279 -1.63 16.01 0.62
N ASP A 280 -2.87 15.52 0.68
CA ASP A 280 -3.67 15.46 1.92
C ASP A 280 -3.09 14.47 2.99
N ASP A 281 -2.21 13.55 2.61
CA ASP A 281 -1.50 12.65 3.54
C ASP A 281 0.03 12.81 3.44
N CYS A 282 0.52 14.01 3.69
CA CYS A 282 1.94 14.28 3.85
C CYS A 282 2.22 14.91 5.23
N LEU A 283 3.49 14.88 5.67
CA LEU A 283 3.89 15.72 6.79
C LEU A 283 3.66 17.18 6.40
N TYR A 284 2.90 17.92 7.21
CA TYR A 284 2.68 19.35 7.02
C TYR A 284 2.94 20.11 8.33
N ILE A 285 3.77 21.14 8.23
CA ILE A 285 4.07 22.08 9.32
C ILE A 285 3.91 23.48 8.74
N ASN A 286 2.95 24.24 9.25
CA ASN A 286 2.79 25.62 8.79
C ASN A 286 3.91 26.52 9.34
N ASN A 287 4.19 27.61 8.64
CA ASN A 287 5.26 28.54 9.01
C ASN A 287 5.07 29.11 10.43
N SER A 288 3.83 29.41 10.84
CA SER A 288 3.56 29.91 12.19
C SER A 288 4.00 28.93 13.29
N GLU A 289 3.77 27.64 13.10
CA GLU A 289 4.22 26.60 14.04
C GLU A 289 5.75 26.49 14.05
N ILE A 290 6.40 26.57 12.88
CA ILE A 290 7.87 26.56 12.76
C ILE A 290 8.49 27.71 13.57
N GLN A 291 7.94 28.92 13.45
CA GLN A 291 8.41 30.09 14.19
C GLN A 291 8.12 29.99 15.69
N GLN A 292 6.87 29.66 16.07
CA GLN A 292 6.45 29.61 17.48
C GLN A 292 7.20 28.55 18.29
N LYS A 293 7.52 27.41 17.67
CA LYS A 293 8.27 26.34 18.31
C LYS A 293 9.78 26.50 18.16
N GLU A 294 10.27 27.56 17.50
CA GLU A 294 11.71 27.78 17.24
C GLU A 294 12.38 26.50 16.70
N MET A 295 11.80 25.92 15.64
CA MET A 295 12.23 24.63 15.07
C MET A 295 13.49 24.74 14.20
N VAL A 296 13.95 25.97 13.94
CA VAL A 296 15.12 26.29 13.10
C VAL A 296 16.17 26.98 13.97
N CYS A 297 17.42 26.55 13.84
CA CYS A 297 18.59 27.13 14.49
C CYS A 297 18.87 28.56 13.99
N GLN A 298 19.67 29.32 14.74
CA GLN A 298 20.05 30.69 14.37
C GLN A 298 20.84 30.77 13.05
N ASN A 299 21.56 29.71 12.70
CA ASN A 299 22.28 29.56 11.42
C ASN A 299 21.33 29.19 10.26
N GLY A 300 20.03 29.08 10.50
CA GLY A 300 19.03 28.74 9.49
C GLY A 300 18.89 27.24 9.20
N THR A 301 19.42 26.34 10.03
CA THR A 301 19.30 24.88 9.82
C THR A 301 18.26 24.22 10.74
N PHE A 302 17.77 23.04 10.37
CA PHE A 302 16.95 22.18 11.22
C PHE A 302 17.33 20.72 11.04
N ASN A 303 17.09 19.89 12.06
CA ASN A 303 17.33 18.46 11.93
C ASN A 303 16.11 17.79 11.31
N CYS A 304 16.38 16.89 10.37
CA CYS A 304 15.41 15.97 9.79
C CYS A 304 15.90 14.55 10.03
N SER A 305 15.11 13.76 10.73
CA SER A 305 15.32 12.32 10.88
C SER A 305 14.20 11.62 10.13
N PHE A 306 14.53 10.61 9.33
CA PHE A 306 13.50 9.76 8.74
C PHE A 306 13.85 8.29 8.88
N SER A 307 12.84 7.50 9.19
CA SER A 307 12.92 6.05 9.35
C SER A 307 11.91 5.39 8.42
N ILE A 308 12.34 4.31 7.76
CA ILE A 308 11.49 3.46 6.93
C ILE A 308 11.56 2.07 7.53
N LYS A 309 10.40 1.49 7.84
CA LYS A 309 10.30 0.15 8.41
C LYS A 309 9.52 -0.74 7.47
N ARG A 310 10.07 -1.92 7.21
CA ARG A 310 9.41 -2.99 6.47
C ARG A 310 8.65 -3.89 7.44
N SER A 311 7.37 -4.11 7.16
CA SER A 311 6.56 -5.12 7.84
C SER A 311 7.04 -6.51 7.42
N ASN A 312 7.42 -7.36 8.39
CA ASN A 312 7.74 -8.76 8.10
C ASN A 312 6.46 -9.50 7.69
N LEU A 313 6.38 -9.94 6.43
CA LEU A 313 5.39 -10.95 6.02
C LEU A 313 5.85 -12.32 6.53
N THR A 314 5.71 -12.57 7.83
CA THR A 314 5.63 -13.91 8.41
C THR A 314 4.86 -13.80 9.72
N GLU A 315 3.54 -14.05 9.64
CA GLU A 315 2.65 -14.63 10.66
C GLU A 315 1.21 -14.51 10.12
N VAL A 316 0.91 -15.31 9.10
CA VAL A 316 -0.42 -15.93 9.10
C VAL A 316 -0.25 -17.03 10.12
N ASN A 317 -0.84 -16.86 11.30
CA ASN A 317 -0.93 -17.90 12.30
C ASN A 317 -1.61 -19.11 11.63
N ASP A 318 -0.83 -20.15 11.35
CA ASP A 318 -1.32 -21.53 11.34
C ASP A 318 -1.60 -21.93 12.81
N ASP A 319 -2.48 -21.19 13.49
CA ASP A 319 -3.10 -21.63 14.74
C ASP A 319 -4.36 -22.44 14.38
N PHE A 320 -4.12 -23.56 13.70
CA PHE A 320 -4.95 -24.75 13.84
C PHE A 320 -4.01 -25.91 14.16
N GLU A 321 -3.30 -25.77 15.29
CA GLU A 321 -2.78 -26.93 16.00
C GLU A 321 -3.96 -27.85 16.35
N ASN A 322 -3.91 -29.03 15.73
CA ASN A 322 -4.29 -30.31 16.27
C ASN A 322 -4.83 -30.26 17.72
N HIS A 323 -6.14 -30.35 17.85
CA HIS A 323 -6.73 -31.06 18.96
C HIS A 323 -7.53 -32.23 18.41
N GLU A 324 -7.27 -33.36 19.05
CA GLU A 324 -7.58 -34.76 18.74
C GLU A 324 -9.04 -35.08 18.37
#